data_AF-A0A382NQW0-F1
#
_entry.id   AF-A0A382NQW0-F1
#
_cell.length_a   1.000
_cell.length_b   1.000
_cell.length_c   1.000
_cell.angle_alpha   90.00
_cell.angle_beta   90.00
_cell.angle_gamma   90.00
#
_symmetry.space_group_name_H-M   'P 1'
#
loop_
_entity.id
_entity.type
_entity.pdbx_description
1 polymer ?
#
loop_
_entity_poly.entity_id
_entity_poly.type
_entity_poly.pdbx_seq_one_letter_code
_entity_poly.pdbx_strand_id
1 'polypeptide(L)'
;MSTPRIQVSTVGSYPVPDWLAAYPNEQSLVDATRVIFATQRDAGVDLPTDGELYRFDVNHPDTNGMIEYFTGKFGGVDTQVGRADLDAFRAKDEMGFRAKPAGIVRSELGEGVLNLPDDCARAASVSGGAFKFTVTSPYMLSRTLLDLHYGDFEKLTLA
;
A
#
# COMPACT_ATOMS: atom_id res chain seq x y z
N MET A 1 -7.29 13.70 -30.09
CA MET A 1 -6.23 14.64 -29.66
C MET A 1 -4.90 13.89 -29.69
N SER A 2 -3.79 14.50 -30.07
CA SER A 2 -2.48 13.83 -30.02
C SER A 2 -1.97 13.77 -28.58
N THR A 3 -1.40 12.64 -28.16
CA THR A 3 -0.75 12.52 -26.85
C THR A 3 0.38 13.55 -26.72
N PRO A 4 0.43 14.34 -25.63
CA PRO A 4 1.51 15.30 -25.42
C PRO A 4 2.85 14.59 -25.22
N ARG A 5 3.96 15.27 -25.58
CA ARG A 5 5.31 14.73 -25.40
C ARG A 5 5.67 14.48 -23.94
N ILE A 6 5.10 15.27 -23.02
CA ILE A 6 5.26 15.13 -21.57
C ILE A 6 3.86 14.84 -21.02
N GLN A 7 3.72 13.74 -20.30
CA GLN A 7 2.46 13.34 -19.68
C GLN A 7 2.50 13.65 -18.17
N VAL A 8 1.43 14.27 -17.66
CA VAL A 8 1.24 14.59 -16.25
C VAL A 8 0.68 13.37 -15.51
N SER A 9 1.20 13.13 -14.30
CA SER A 9 0.71 12.10 -13.37
C SER A 9 0.89 12.59 -11.93
N THR A 10 0.21 11.95 -10.98
CA THR A 10 0.37 12.16 -9.54
C THR A 10 1.28 11.07 -8.95
N VAL A 11 1.65 11.13 -7.67
CA VAL A 11 2.50 10.09 -7.06
C VAL A 11 1.75 8.75 -6.95
N GLY A 12 0.49 8.77 -6.51
CA GLY A 12 -0.26 7.55 -6.23
C GLY A 12 -1.52 7.82 -5.43
N SER A 13 -1.35 8.05 -4.13
CA SER A 13 -2.44 8.22 -3.17
C SER A 13 -3.33 9.44 -3.44
N TYR A 14 -4.58 9.34 -3.00
CA TYR A 14 -5.56 10.41 -3.02
C TYR A 14 -6.28 10.49 -1.66
N PRO A 15 -6.78 11.66 -1.22
CA PRO A 15 -7.61 11.74 -0.02
C PRO A 15 -8.81 10.79 -0.09
N VAL A 16 -9.02 10.03 0.99
CA VAL A 16 -10.15 9.11 1.12
C VAL A 16 -11.44 9.93 1.23
N PRO A 17 -12.44 9.72 0.37
CA PRO A 17 -13.71 10.43 0.49
C PRO A 17 -14.42 10.08 1.81
N ASP A 18 -15.00 11.08 2.48
CA ASP A 18 -15.67 10.91 3.78
C ASP A 18 -16.73 9.79 3.78
N TRP A 19 -17.45 9.64 2.67
CA TRP A 19 -18.48 8.63 2.52
C TRP A 19 -17.93 7.20 2.36
N LEU A 20 -16.70 7.04 1.82
CA LEU A 20 -16.02 5.75 1.82
C LEU A 20 -15.56 5.40 3.25
N ALA A 21 -15.06 6.38 4.00
CA ALA A 21 -14.69 6.18 5.40
C ALA A 21 -15.91 5.83 6.27
N ALA A 22 -17.06 6.43 6.00
CA ALA A 22 -18.31 6.15 6.71
C ALA A 22 -18.94 4.79 6.34
N TYR A 23 -18.80 4.35 5.09
CA TYR A 23 -19.38 3.10 4.58
C TYR A 23 -18.35 2.28 3.77
N PRO A 24 -17.36 1.65 4.43
CA PRO A 24 -16.28 0.93 3.76
C PRO A 24 -16.77 -0.42 3.23
N ASN A 25 -17.37 -0.41 2.05
CA ASN A 25 -17.77 -1.61 1.31
C ASN A 25 -17.22 -1.58 -0.12
N GLU A 26 -17.27 -2.73 -0.79
CA GLU A 26 -16.74 -2.92 -2.14
C GLU A 26 -17.33 -1.94 -3.16
N GLN A 27 -18.65 -1.71 -3.13
CA GLN A 27 -19.30 -0.77 -4.03
C GLN A 27 -18.78 0.66 -3.81
N SER A 28 -18.67 1.08 -2.55
CA SER A 28 -18.19 2.41 -2.19
C SER A 28 -16.73 2.61 -2.58
N LEU A 29 -15.90 1.57 -2.46
CA LEU A 29 -14.51 1.59 -2.92
C LEU A 29 -14.43 1.78 -4.45
N VAL A 30 -15.23 1.03 -5.21
CA VAL A 30 -15.29 1.13 -6.67
C VAL A 30 -15.77 2.51 -7.12
N ASP A 31 -16.81 3.04 -6.49
CA ASP A 31 -17.33 4.37 -6.79
C ASP A 31 -16.31 5.47 -6.44
N ALA A 32 -15.59 5.33 -5.33
CA ALA A 32 -14.59 6.31 -4.91
C ALA A 32 -13.41 6.32 -5.88
N THR A 33 -12.97 5.14 -6.30
CA THR A 33 -11.93 4.97 -7.32
C THR A 33 -12.35 5.61 -8.64
N ARG A 34 -13.63 5.46 -9.06
CA ARG A 34 -14.17 6.12 -10.25
C ARG A 34 -14.13 7.65 -10.13
N VAL A 35 -14.54 8.20 -8.98
CA VAL A 35 -14.52 9.64 -8.71
C VAL A 35 -13.10 10.19 -8.78
N ILE A 36 -12.12 9.47 -8.22
CA ILE A 36 -10.70 9.87 -8.25
C ILE A 36 -10.16 9.90 -9.69
N PHE A 37 -10.48 8.90 -10.50
CA PHE A 37 -10.10 8.89 -11.91
C PHE A 37 -10.72 10.05 -12.68
N ALA A 38 -12.01 10.31 -12.50
CA ALA A 38 -12.70 11.42 -13.14
C ALA A 38 -12.09 12.77 -12.72
N THR A 39 -11.88 12.97 -11.42
CA THR A 39 -11.32 14.22 -10.87
C THR A 39 -9.94 14.53 -11.42
N GLN A 40 -9.05 13.53 -11.50
CA GLN A 40 -7.72 13.70 -12.08
C GLN A 40 -7.79 14.05 -13.58
N ARG A 41 -8.69 13.42 -14.34
CA ARG A 41 -8.85 13.74 -15.77
C ARG A 41 -9.43 15.12 -16.01
N ASP A 42 -10.43 15.51 -15.22
CA ASP A 42 -11.01 16.86 -15.28
C ASP A 42 -9.96 17.92 -14.95
N ALA A 43 -8.97 17.58 -14.10
CA ALA A 43 -7.81 18.40 -13.81
C ALA A 43 -6.68 18.33 -14.86
N GLY A 44 -6.84 17.56 -15.95
CA GLY A 44 -5.86 17.45 -17.02
C GLY A 44 -4.69 16.49 -16.75
N VAL A 45 -4.84 15.53 -15.82
CA VAL A 45 -3.83 14.47 -15.59
C VAL A 45 -3.91 13.43 -16.70
N ASP A 46 -2.83 13.29 -17.47
CA ASP A 46 -2.74 12.38 -18.62
C ASP A 46 -2.74 10.90 -18.21
N LEU A 47 -2.03 10.56 -17.13
CA LEU A 47 -1.93 9.21 -16.58
C LEU A 47 -2.36 9.21 -15.10
N PRO A 48 -3.66 9.08 -14.81
CA PRO A 48 -4.16 9.17 -13.45
C PRO A 48 -3.79 7.93 -12.63
N THR A 49 -3.89 8.04 -11.31
CA THR A 49 -3.72 6.92 -10.37
C THR A 49 -5.08 6.49 -9.81
N ASP A 50 -5.15 5.30 -9.25
CA ASP A 50 -6.36 4.79 -8.58
C ASP A 50 -6.58 5.38 -7.17
N GLY A 51 -5.66 6.22 -6.70
CA GLY A 51 -5.70 6.82 -5.38
C GLY A 51 -5.29 5.89 -4.23
N GLU A 52 -4.88 4.66 -4.54
CA GLU A 52 -4.43 3.64 -3.58
C GLU A 52 -5.49 3.29 -2.50
N LEU A 53 -6.78 3.48 -2.81
CA LEU A 53 -7.88 3.34 -1.84
C LEU A 53 -8.04 1.92 -1.28
N TYR A 54 -7.60 0.90 -2.01
CA TYR A 54 -7.62 -0.49 -1.54
C TYR A 54 -6.68 -0.73 -0.33
N ARG A 55 -5.74 0.19 -0.08
CA ARG A 55 -4.84 0.17 1.08
C ARG A 55 -5.41 0.91 2.30
N PHE A 56 -6.57 1.54 2.16
CA PHE A 56 -7.23 2.22 3.27
C PHE A 56 -7.76 1.20 4.29
N ASP A 57 -7.37 1.39 5.55
CA ASP A 57 -7.95 0.70 6.69
C ASP A 57 -8.45 1.75 7.69
N VAL A 58 -9.77 1.76 7.93
CA VAL A 58 -10.42 2.67 8.88
C VAL A 58 -9.88 2.49 10.31
N ASN A 59 -9.39 1.29 10.65
CA ASN A 59 -8.81 0.99 11.96
C ASN A 59 -7.35 1.43 12.08
N HIS A 60 -6.71 1.82 10.97
CA HIS A 60 -5.34 2.30 10.90
C HIS A 60 -5.22 3.56 10.02
N PRO A 61 -5.80 4.71 10.45
CA PRO A 61 -5.92 5.90 9.62
C PRO A 61 -4.61 6.66 9.38
N ASP A 62 -3.55 6.35 10.14
CA ASP A 62 -2.24 6.96 9.95
C ASP A 62 -1.56 6.48 8.65
N THR A 63 -0.58 7.25 8.15
CA THR A 63 0.32 6.91 7.01
C THR A 63 0.98 5.53 7.10
N ASN A 64 0.86 4.88 8.26
CA ASN A 64 1.26 3.51 8.45
C ASN A 64 0.41 2.53 7.61
N GLY A 65 -0.91 2.67 7.52
CA GLY A 65 -1.81 1.68 6.90
C GLY A 65 -1.44 1.24 5.46
N MET A 66 -0.78 2.12 4.70
CA MET A 66 -0.36 1.86 3.32
C MET A 66 0.67 0.72 3.20
N ILE A 67 1.54 0.55 4.19
CA ILE A 67 2.57 -0.49 4.20
C ILE A 67 2.01 -1.78 4.79
N GLU A 68 1.25 -1.66 5.86
CA GLU A 68 0.55 -2.73 6.58
C GLU A 68 -0.39 -3.50 5.65
N TYR A 69 -0.94 -2.83 4.63
CA TYR A 69 -1.68 -3.49 3.54
C TYR A 69 -0.89 -4.63 2.88
N PHE A 70 0.40 -4.41 2.63
CA PHE A 70 1.28 -5.40 2.01
C PHE A 70 1.78 -6.39 3.04
N THR A 71 2.45 -5.90 4.09
CA THR A 71 3.14 -6.74 5.07
C THR A 71 2.17 -7.64 5.81
N GLY A 72 0.97 -7.16 6.14
CA GLY A 72 -0.04 -7.96 6.83
C GLY A 72 -0.71 -9.04 5.96
N LYS A 73 -0.43 -9.07 4.65
CA LYS A 73 -0.95 -10.07 3.72
C LYS A 73 0.09 -11.10 3.29
N PHE A 74 1.36 -10.96 3.67
CA PHE A 74 2.37 -11.98 3.37
C PHE A 74 2.28 -13.17 4.31
N GLY A 75 2.55 -14.37 3.78
CA GLY A 75 2.81 -15.53 4.61
C GLY A 75 4.09 -15.33 5.42
N GLY A 76 4.13 -15.82 6.66
CA GLY A 76 5.30 -15.70 7.54
C GLY A 76 5.46 -14.35 8.26
N VAL A 77 4.60 -13.37 7.95
CA VAL A 77 4.52 -12.10 8.69
C VAL A 77 3.42 -12.15 9.74
N ASP A 78 3.78 -11.80 10.96
CA ASP A 78 2.87 -11.61 12.08
C ASP A 78 2.59 -10.11 12.28
N THR A 79 1.31 -9.73 12.31
CA THR A 79 0.87 -8.34 12.53
C THR A 79 0.60 -8.04 14.00
N GLN A 80 0.60 -9.05 14.88
CA GLN A 80 0.44 -8.86 16.32
C GLN A 80 1.78 -8.51 16.95
N VAL A 81 2.04 -7.20 17.06
CA VAL A 81 3.30 -6.70 17.61
C VAL A 81 3.26 -6.66 19.14
N GLY A 82 4.09 -7.49 19.79
CA GLY A 82 4.24 -7.53 21.24
C GLY A 82 5.21 -6.47 21.79
N ARG A 83 5.27 -6.34 23.12
CA ARG A 83 6.18 -5.39 23.80
C ARG A 83 7.65 -5.64 23.45
N ALA A 84 8.07 -6.91 23.47
CA ALA A 84 9.46 -7.27 23.17
C ALA A 84 9.82 -6.97 21.70
N ASP A 85 8.88 -7.15 20.78
CA ASP A 85 9.07 -6.83 19.37
C ASP A 85 9.23 -5.31 19.16
N LEU A 86 8.44 -4.49 19.89
CA LEU A 86 8.60 -3.03 19.88
C LEU A 86 9.97 -2.60 20.41
N ASP A 87 10.42 -3.18 21.53
CA ASP A 87 11.72 -2.87 22.12
C ASP A 87 12.86 -3.25 21.15
N ALA A 88 12.76 -4.41 20.49
CA ALA A 88 13.72 -4.86 19.48
C ALA A 88 13.72 -3.97 18.23
N PHE A 89 12.54 -3.55 17.75
CA PHE A 89 12.43 -2.67 16.58
C PHE A 89 12.99 -1.27 16.87
N ARG A 90 12.72 -0.70 18.05
CA ARG A 90 13.27 0.61 18.46
C ARG A 90 14.78 0.61 18.65
N ALA A 91 15.38 -0.55 18.90
CA ALA A 91 16.83 -0.69 18.98
C ALA A 91 17.51 -0.65 17.60
N LYS A 92 16.76 -0.72 16.49
CA LYS A 92 17.29 -0.51 15.14
C LYS A 92 17.47 1.00 14.89
N ASP A 93 18.65 1.41 14.44
CA ASP A 93 18.94 2.80 14.03
C ASP A 93 18.19 3.19 12.74
N GLU A 94 17.82 2.19 11.95
CA GLU A 94 17.08 2.35 10.71
C GLU A 94 15.62 2.68 11.01
N MET A 95 15.07 3.72 10.37
CA MET A 95 13.63 4.08 10.40
C MET A 95 13.14 4.85 11.64
N GLY A 96 13.94 5.78 12.18
CA GLY A 96 13.53 6.68 13.27
C GLY A 96 12.27 7.54 13.05
N PHE A 97 11.67 7.53 11.86
CA PHE A 97 10.35 8.13 11.60
C PHE A 97 9.17 7.21 11.98
N ARG A 98 9.41 5.92 12.25
CA ARG A 98 8.39 4.92 12.52
C ARG A 98 8.55 4.34 13.94
N ALA A 99 7.51 4.45 14.76
CA ALA A 99 7.55 4.01 16.15
C ALA A 99 7.26 2.50 16.34
N LYS A 100 6.67 1.84 15.33
CA LYS A 100 6.30 0.42 15.32
C LYS A 100 6.67 -0.23 13.97
N PRO A 101 7.05 -1.52 13.95
CA PRO A 101 7.21 -2.25 12.70
C PRO A 101 5.86 -2.39 11.99
N ALA A 102 5.88 -2.49 10.67
CA ALA A 102 4.70 -2.82 9.86
C ALA A 102 4.35 -4.32 9.89
N GLY A 103 5.16 -5.14 10.56
CA GLY A 103 4.99 -6.57 10.72
C GLY A 103 6.27 -7.23 11.22
N ILE A 104 6.16 -8.46 11.70
CA ILE A 104 7.28 -9.24 12.22
C ILE A 104 7.45 -10.48 11.37
N VAL A 105 8.64 -10.67 10.79
CA VAL A 105 8.97 -11.86 10.00
C VAL A 105 9.37 -12.96 10.95
N ARG A 106 8.44 -13.88 11.22
CA ARG A 106 8.62 -14.99 12.18
C ARG A 106 9.13 -16.26 11.50
N SER A 107 8.84 -16.42 10.22
CA SER A 107 9.22 -17.58 9.40
C SER A 107 9.51 -17.15 7.97
N GLU A 108 9.84 -18.13 7.12
CA GLU A 108 9.99 -17.94 5.68
C GLU A 108 8.77 -17.21 5.10
N LEU A 109 9.02 -16.20 4.26
CA LEU A 109 7.97 -15.45 3.58
C LEU A 109 7.29 -16.33 2.53
N GLY A 110 5.97 -16.17 2.43
CA GLY A 110 5.15 -16.85 1.43
C GLY A 110 4.13 -15.92 0.80
N GLU A 111 3.44 -16.41 -0.22
CA GLU A 111 2.44 -15.64 -0.99
C GLU A 111 1.35 -15.00 -0.10
N GLY A 112 0.98 -15.68 0.98
CA GLY A 112 -0.09 -15.26 1.88
C GLY A 112 -1.39 -15.03 1.13
N VAL A 113 -1.98 -13.85 1.28
CA VAL A 113 -3.28 -13.47 0.70
C VAL A 113 -3.21 -12.15 -0.09
N LEU A 114 -2.01 -11.67 -0.41
CA LEU A 114 -1.85 -10.44 -1.20
C LEU A 114 -2.24 -10.71 -2.66
N ASN A 115 -3.28 -10.04 -3.15
CA ASN A 115 -3.78 -10.21 -4.52
C ASN A 115 -3.79 -8.88 -5.30
N LEU A 116 -2.58 -8.39 -5.61
CA LEU A 116 -2.40 -7.17 -6.41
C LEU A 116 -3.04 -7.25 -7.81
N PRO A 117 -3.04 -8.40 -8.51
CA PRO A 117 -3.75 -8.52 -9.78
C PRO A 117 -5.24 -8.21 -9.67
N ASP A 118 -5.95 -8.73 -8.66
CA ASP A 118 -7.37 -8.41 -8.45
C ASP A 118 -7.58 -6.94 -8.06
N ASP A 119 -6.72 -6.38 -7.22
CA ASP A 119 -6.79 -4.95 -6.84
C ASP A 119 -6.66 -4.05 -8.08
N CYS A 120 -5.67 -4.35 -8.92
CA CYS A 120 -5.42 -3.64 -10.17
C CYS A 120 -6.56 -3.85 -11.17
N ALA A 121 -7.09 -5.07 -11.31
CA ALA A 121 -8.21 -5.37 -12.19
C ALA A 121 -9.49 -4.61 -11.77
N ARG A 122 -9.74 -4.50 -10.47
CA ARG A 122 -10.86 -3.74 -9.91
C ARG A 122 -10.73 -2.24 -10.25
N ALA A 123 -9.56 -1.65 -10.03
CA ALA A 123 -9.30 -0.28 -10.44
C ALA A 123 -9.44 -0.09 -11.96
N ALA A 124 -8.90 -1.03 -12.75
CA ALA A 124 -8.98 -1.02 -14.20
C ALA A 124 -10.43 -1.01 -14.71
N SER A 125 -11.34 -1.72 -14.04
CA SER A 125 -12.76 -1.82 -14.41
C SER A 125 -13.49 -0.47 -14.45
N VAL A 126 -13.04 0.51 -13.65
CA VAL A 126 -13.58 1.87 -13.60
C VAL A 126 -12.58 2.94 -14.08
N SER A 127 -11.40 2.51 -14.53
CA SER A 127 -10.34 3.41 -14.95
C SER A 127 -10.74 4.24 -16.15
N GLY A 128 -11.49 3.72 -17.12
CA GLY A 128 -11.82 4.46 -18.34
C GLY A 128 -10.61 4.77 -19.25
N GLY A 129 -9.48 4.08 -19.07
CA GLY A 129 -8.28 4.27 -19.88
C GLY A 129 -7.00 3.81 -19.17
N ALA A 130 -5.84 4.11 -19.75
CA ALA A 130 -4.57 3.88 -19.10
C ALA A 130 -4.50 4.61 -17.75
N PHE A 131 -3.93 3.95 -16.76
CA PHE A 131 -3.70 4.51 -15.43
C PHE A 131 -2.41 3.94 -14.83
N LYS A 132 -1.93 4.59 -13.78
CA LYS A 132 -0.76 4.15 -13.01
C LYS A 132 -1.23 3.44 -11.73
N PHE A 133 -0.91 2.16 -11.62
CA PHE A 133 -1.06 1.37 -10.40
C PHE A 133 0.26 1.37 -9.62
N THR A 134 0.25 1.78 -8.35
CA THR A 134 1.46 1.84 -7.55
C THR A 134 1.63 0.57 -6.72
N VAL A 135 2.89 0.25 -6.36
CA VAL A 135 3.25 -0.84 -5.45
C VAL A 135 4.45 -0.40 -4.63
N THR A 136 4.52 -0.80 -3.37
CA THR A 136 5.67 -0.52 -2.51
C THR A 136 6.80 -1.49 -2.83
N SER A 137 8.02 -0.98 -3.06
CA SER A 137 9.18 -1.81 -3.37
C SER A 137 9.52 -2.77 -2.22
N PRO A 138 10.03 -3.99 -2.51
CA PRO A 138 10.53 -4.92 -1.48
C PRO A 138 11.52 -4.26 -0.52
N TYR A 139 12.46 -3.46 -1.02
CA TYR A 139 13.40 -2.70 -0.19
C TYR A 139 12.72 -1.86 0.90
N MET A 140 11.69 -1.09 0.53
CA MET A 140 10.92 -0.29 1.49
C MET A 140 10.11 -1.16 2.46
N LEU A 141 9.53 -2.26 1.99
CA LEU A 141 8.81 -3.20 2.85
C LEU A 141 9.75 -3.81 3.90
N SER A 142 10.90 -4.34 3.47
CA SER A 142 11.90 -4.95 4.36
C SER A 142 12.42 -3.98 5.43
N ARG A 143 12.59 -2.69 5.08
CA ARG A 143 12.99 -1.68 6.08
C ARG A 143 11.96 -1.46 7.18
N THR A 144 10.68 -1.72 6.89
CA THR A 144 9.59 -1.50 7.86
C THR A 144 9.30 -2.70 8.74
N LEU A 145 9.91 -3.85 8.43
CA LEU A 145 9.69 -5.11 9.12
C LEU A 145 10.69 -5.30 10.27
N LEU A 146 10.24 -5.95 11.34
CA LEU A 146 11.13 -6.58 12.30
C LEU A 146 11.46 -7.98 11.80
N ASP A 147 12.72 -8.23 11.48
CA ASP A 147 13.19 -9.53 11.00
C ASP A 147 13.67 -10.40 12.16
N LEU A 148 12.99 -11.53 12.39
CA LEU A 148 13.37 -12.54 13.37
C LEU A 148 13.64 -13.91 12.71
N HIS A 149 13.69 -13.97 11.38
CA HIS A 149 13.89 -15.21 10.62
C HIS A 149 15.17 -15.19 9.79
N TYR A 150 15.35 -14.19 8.92
CA TYR A 150 16.45 -14.17 7.95
C TYR A 150 17.75 -13.65 8.59
N GLY A 151 17.64 -12.68 9.50
CA GLY A 151 18.78 -12.05 10.18
C GLY A 151 19.69 -11.25 9.24
N ASP A 152 19.24 -10.99 8.02
CA ASP A 152 20.00 -10.34 6.95
C ASP A 152 19.05 -9.56 6.04
N PHE A 153 19.35 -8.27 5.87
CA PHE A 153 18.47 -7.35 5.15
C PHE A 153 18.36 -7.65 3.65
N GLU A 154 19.46 -8.09 3.03
CA GLU A 154 19.47 -8.43 1.60
C GLU A 154 18.64 -9.70 1.37
N LYS A 155 18.84 -10.74 2.20
CA LYS A 155 18.03 -11.97 2.14
C LYS A 155 16.55 -11.70 2.35
N LEU A 156 16.19 -10.87 3.33
CA LEU A 156 14.78 -10.48 3.52
C LEU A 156 14.24 -9.70 2.31
N THR A 157 15.03 -8.84 1.68
CA THR A 157 14.59 -8.03 0.53
C THR A 157 14.37 -8.84 -0.74
N LEU A 158 15.07 -9.97 -0.89
CA LEU A 158 14.99 -10.86 -2.05
C LEU A 158 14.15 -12.12 -1.81
N ALA A 159 13.57 -12.26 -0.61
CA ALA A 159 12.69 -13.35 -0.24
C ALA A 159 11.31 -13.27 -0.93
#